data_AF-A0A938NXM1-F1
#
_entry.id   AF-A0A938NXM1-F1
#
_cell.length_a   1.000
_cell.length_b   1.000
_cell.length_c   1.000
_cell.angle_alpha   90.00
_cell.angle_beta   90.00
_cell.angle_gamma   90.00
#
_symmetry.space_group_name_H-M   'P 1'
#
loop_
_entity.id
_entity.type
_entity.pdbx_description
1 polymer ?
#
loop_
_entity_poly.entity_id
_entity_poly.type
_entity_poly.pdbx_seq_one_letter_code
_entity_poly.pdbx_strand_id
1 'polypeptide(L)'
;MKSNLLDLRDFDFLGLAHPAEIPRYDPAVGLESYVRSMTERVEREQILEALREFSWNRTEAAKKLKISRKTLFNKMQQYGIKEKNGW
;
A
#
# COMPACT_ATOMS: atom_id res chain seq x y z
N MET A 1 25.12 -13.52 -28.71
CA MET A 1 25.54 -12.27 -28.05
C MET A 1 24.30 -11.57 -27.51
N LYS A 2 24.21 -11.51 -26.19
CA LYS A 2 23.52 -10.50 -25.33
C LYS A 2 22.21 -9.86 -25.84
N SER A 3 21.11 -10.28 -25.22
CA SER A 3 20.27 -9.35 -24.45
C SER A 3 19.49 -10.13 -23.38
N ASN A 4 20.11 -10.27 -22.21
CA ASN A 4 19.37 -10.24 -20.96
C ASN A 4 18.86 -8.80 -20.84
N LEU A 5 17.61 -8.57 -21.21
CA LEU A 5 16.92 -7.36 -20.88
C LEU A 5 15.60 -7.84 -20.31
N LEU A 6 15.51 -7.78 -18.98
CA LEU A 6 14.32 -8.03 -18.15
C LEU A 6 13.06 -7.78 -18.99
N ASP A 7 12.33 -8.86 -19.32
CA ASP A 7 11.04 -8.68 -19.97
C ASP A 7 10.18 -7.88 -18.99
N LEU A 8 9.52 -6.83 -19.47
CA LEU A 8 8.60 -6.03 -18.65
C LEU A 8 7.45 -6.88 -18.06
N ARG A 9 7.31 -8.12 -18.51
CA ARG A 9 6.39 -9.15 -18.01
C ARG A 9 6.96 -10.00 -16.86
N ASP A 10 8.27 -9.97 -16.61
CA ASP A 10 8.87 -10.68 -15.47
C ASP A 10 8.57 -10.00 -14.13
N PHE A 11 8.04 -8.77 -14.15
CA PHE A 11 7.65 -8.03 -12.94
C PHE A 11 6.36 -8.57 -12.29
N ASP A 12 5.52 -9.26 -13.06
CA ASP A 12 4.32 -9.93 -12.54
C ASP A 12 4.68 -11.06 -11.57
N PHE A 13 5.78 -11.78 -11.81
CA PHE A 13 6.25 -12.90 -10.99
C PHE A 13 6.76 -12.46 -9.60
N LEU A 14 7.16 -11.19 -9.45
CA LEU A 14 7.68 -10.61 -8.20
C LEU A 14 6.58 -9.97 -7.34
N GLY A 15 5.33 -9.90 -7.81
CA GLY A 15 4.25 -9.18 -7.12
C GLY A 15 4.50 -7.67 -7.03
N LEU A 16 5.39 -7.13 -7.86
CA LEU A 16 5.61 -5.69 -7.98
C LEU A 16 4.54 -5.15 -8.91
N ALA A 17 3.73 -4.20 -8.42
CA ALA A 17 2.65 -3.58 -9.17
C ALA A 17 3.07 -3.27 -10.61
N HIS A 18 2.24 -3.70 -11.57
CA HIS A 18 2.50 -3.52 -12.99
C HIS A 18 2.75 -2.02 -13.27
N PRO A 19 3.77 -1.62 -14.06
CA PRO A 19 4.10 -0.21 -14.30
C PRO A 19 2.96 0.64 -14.91
N ALA A 20 1.85 0.03 -15.32
CA ALA A 20 0.63 0.69 -15.74
C ALA A 20 -0.26 1.21 -14.59
N GLU A 21 -0.07 0.76 -13.34
CA GLU A 21 -0.88 1.14 -12.18
C GLU A 21 -0.26 2.25 -11.32
N ILE A 22 1.04 2.50 -11.50
CA ILE A 22 1.75 3.61 -10.86
C ILE A 22 1.47 4.88 -11.68
N PRO A 23 0.80 5.90 -11.11
CA PRO A 23 0.57 7.16 -11.81
C PRO A 23 1.93 7.75 -12.20
N ARG A 24 2.07 8.24 -13.42
CA ARG A 24 3.34 8.88 -13.84
C ARG A 24 3.54 10.16 -13.05
N TYR A 25 4.79 10.45 -12.70
CA TYR A 25 5.15 11.73 -12.10
C TYR A 25 4.79 12.86 -13.06
N ASP A 26 3.97 13.80 -12.59
CA ASP A 26 3.69 15.07 -13.24
C ASP A 26 4.49 16.17 -12.53
N PRO A 27 5.44 16.84 -13.20
CA PRO A 27 6.19 17.95 -12.62
C PRO A 27 5.32 19.07 -12.04
N ALA A 28 4.09 19.25 -12.51
CA ALA A 28 3.18 20.30 -12.03
C ALA A 28 2.70 20.08 -10.58
N VAL A 29 2.63 18.84 -10.09
CA VAL A 29 2.26 18.52 -8.70
C VAL A 29 3.46 18.53 -7.75
N GLY A 30 4.69 18.45 -8.28
CA GLY A 30 5.94 18.45 -7.51
C GLY A 30 6.27 17.09 -6.88
N LEU A 31 7.57 16.81 -6.74
CA LEU A 31 8.08 15.50 -6.31
C LEU A 31 7.62 15.09 -4.91
N GLU A 32 7.59 16.03 -3.96
CA GLU A 32 7.19 15.74 -2.59
C GLU A 32 5.73 15.28 -2.50
N SER A 33 4.82 15.97 -3.19
CA SER A 33 3.40 15.63 -3.25
C SER A 33 3.19 14.26 -3.90
N TYR A 34 3.89 14.02 -5.01
CA TYR A 34 3.84 12.74 -5.71
C TYR A 34 4.28 11.57 -4.81
N VAL A 35 5.45 11.67 -4.16
CA VAL A 35 5.97 10.62 -3.27
C VAL A 35 5.04 10.40 -2.07
N ARG A 36 4.48 11.48 -1.50
CA ARG A 36 3.49 11.38 -0.41
C ARG A 36 2.28 10.57 -0.86
N SER A 37 1.70 10.90 -2.01
CA SER A 37 0.52 10.20 -2.54
C SER A 37 0.79 8.71 -2.79
N MET A 38 1.98 8.37 -3.30
CA MET A 38 2.37 6.98 -3.53
C MET A 38 2.53 6.23 -2.21
N THR A 39 3.15 6.85 -1.22
CA THR A 39 3.33 6.27 0.11
C THR A 39 1.99 6.02 0.79
N GLU A 40 1.06 6.98 0.73
CA GLU A 40 -0.28 6.84 1.30
C GLU A 40 -1.08 5.72 0.64
N ARG A 41 -0.97 5.55 -0.69
CA ARG A 41 -1.62 4.44 -1.43
C ARG A 41 -1.10 3.09 -0.96
N VAL A 42 0.22 2.92 -0.94
CA VAL A 42 0.85 1.66 -0.52
C VAL A 42 0.50 1.36 0.94
N GLU A 43 0.62 2.35 1.83
CA GLU A 43 0.31 2.14 3.25
C GLU A 43 -1.17 1.76 3.47
N ARG A 44 -2.10 2.41 2.76
CA ARG A 44 -3.53 2.09 2.81
C ARG A 44 -3.80 0.65 2.37
N GLU A 45 -3.18 0.20 1.28
CA GLU A 45 -3.35 -1.16 0.76
C GLU A 45 -2.82 -2.21 1.74
N GLN A 46 -1.62 -2.00 2.29
CA GLN A 46 -1.02 -2.90 3.28
C GLN A 46 -1.86 -3.00 4.56
N ILE A 47 -2.42 -1.88 5.02
CA ILE A 47 -3.34 -1.87 6.16
C ILE A 47 -4.61 -2.67 5.86
N LEU A 48 -5.22 -2.45 4.69
CA LEU A 48 -6.43 -3.16 4.29
C LEU A 48 -6.19 -4.67 4.14
N GLU A 49 -5.05 -5.06 3.58
CA GLU A 49 -4.66 -6.46 3.44
C GLU A 49 -4.51 -7.13 4.80
N ALA A 50 -3.75 -6.54 5.72
CA ALA A 50 -3.60 -7.07 7.07
C ALA A 50 -4.94 -7.12 7.82
N LEU A 51 -5.79 -6.11 7.69
CA LEU A 51 -7.13 -6.14 8.28
C LEU A 51 -7.98 -7.29 7.72
N ARG A 52 -7.97 -7.53 6.41
CA ARG A 52 -8.69 -8.65 5.80
C ARG A 52 -8.13 -10.01 6.23
N GLU A 53 -6.80 -10.16 6.23
CA GLU A 53 -6.10 -11.39 6.64
C GLU A 53 -6.54 -11.84 8.05
N PHE A 54 -6.69 -10.89 8.98
CA PHE A 54 -7.06 -11.18 10.36
C PHE A 54 -8.54 -10.92 10.67
N SER A 55 -9.43 -10.96 9.67
CA SER A 55 -10.89 -10.77 9.87
C SER A 55 -11.23 -9.51 10.69
N TRP A 56 -10.58 -8.40 10.34
CA TRP A 56 -10.68 -7.09 11.00
C TRP A 56 -10.23 -7.05 12.47
N ASN A 57 -9.52 -8.07 12.96
CA ASN A 57 -8.86 -8.03 14.26
C ASN A 57 -7.69 -7.04 14.26
N ARG A 58 -7.97 -5.80 14.70
CA ARG A 58 -7.02 -4.69 14.78
C ARG A 58 -5.75 -5.01 15.58
N THR A 59 -5.81 -5.89 16.57
CA THR A 59 -4.63 -6.23 17.38
C THR A 59 -3.67 -7.12 16.60
N GLU A 60 -4.18 -8.18 15.96
CA GLU A 60 -3.36 -9.07 15.14
C GLU A 60 -2.86 -8.39 13.86
N ALA A 61 -3.69 -7.57 13.21
CA ALA A 61 -3.27 -6.76 12.06
C ALA A 61 -2.12 -5.79 12.43
N ALA A 62 -2.21 -5.10 13.58
CA ALA A 62 -1.14 -4.21 14.03
C ALA A 62 0.17 -4.98 14.31
N LYS A 63 0.08 -6.17 14.92
CA LYS A 63 1.24 -7.06 15.13
C LYS A 63 1.88 -7.48 13.81
N LYS A 64 1.08 -7.91 12.82
CA LYS A 64 1.55 -8.27 11.47
C LYS A 64 2.32 -7.12 10.83
N LEU A 65 1.76 -5.91 10.91
CA LEU A 65 2.35 -4.69 10.37
C LEU A 65 3.51 -4.14 11.22
N LYS A 66 3.82 -4.76 12.37
CA LYS A 66 4.87 -4.34 13.31
C LYS A 66 4.72 -2.88 13.77
N ILE A 67 3.49 -2.43 13.96
CA ILE A 67 3.16 -1.10 14.48
C ILE A 67 2.30 -1.21 15.73
N SER A 68 2.21 -0.14 16.52
CA SER A 68 1.29 -0.11 17.65
C SER A 68 -0.16 -0.15 17.18
N ARG A 69 -1.06 -0.73 17.98
CA ARG A 69 -2.52 -0.68 17.73
C ARG A 69 -3.03 0.77 17.61
N LYS A 70 -2.46 1.71 18.37
CA LYS A 70 -2.77 3.15 18.28
C LYS A 70 -2.37 3.73 16.92
N THR A 71 -1.20 3.37 16.41
CA THR A 71 -0.73 3.77 15.08
C THR A 71 -1.67 3.26 14.00
N LEU A 72 -2.03 1.97 14.05
CA LEU A 72 -2.99 1.38 13.11
C LEU A 72 -4.32 2.14 13.14
N PHE A 73 -4.87 2.40 14.33
CA PHE A 73 -6.12 3.15 14.49
C PHE A 73 -6.03 4.54 13.84
N ASN A 74 -4.96 5.30 14.11
CA ASN A 74 -4.77 6.63 13.53
C ASN A 74 -4.71 6.58 12.00
N LYS A 75 -4.00 5.59 11.44
CA LYS A 75 -3.90 5.40 9.99
C LYS A 75 -5.24 5.00 9.37
N MET A 76 -6.02 4.16 10.05
CA MET A 76 -7.39 3.84 9.62
C MET A 76 -8.26 5.09 9.56
N GLN A 77 -8.17 5.99 10.55
CA GLN A 77 -8.89 7.28 10.53
C GLN A 77 -8.40 8.18 9.40
N GLN A 78 -7.08 8.32 9.24
CA GLN A 78 -6.45 9.12 8.18
C GLN A 78 -6.93 8.69 6.78
N TYR A 79 -7.07 7.38 6.54
CA TYR A 79 -7.43 6.83 5.24
C TYR A 79 -8.90 6.46 5.07
N GLY A 80 -9.75 6.79 6.05
CA GLY A 80 -11.18 6.47 6.02
C GLY A 80 -11.47 4.97 5.96
N ILE A 81 -10.59 4.13 6.51
CA ILE A 81 -10.75 2.68 6.54
C ILE A 81 -11.70 2.31 7.68
N LYS A 82 -12.87 1.77 7.34
CA LYS A 82 -13.89 1.33 8.30
C LYS A 82 -14.43 -0.03 7.90
N GLU A 83 -14.65 -0.87 8.91
CA GLU A 83 -15.40 -2.11 8.71
C GLU A 83 -16.88 -1.76 8.54
N LYS A 84 -17.61 -2.45 7.65
CA LYS A 84 -19.04 -2.19 7.44
C LYS A 84 -19.87 -2.26 8.72
N ASN A 85 -19.40 -2.98 9.75
CA ASN A 85 -20.14 -3.29 10.96
C ASN A 85 -19.45 -2.84 12.27
N GLY A 86 -18.29 -2.17 12.21
CA GLY A 86 -17.47 -1.85 13.39
C GLY A 86 -17.04 -0.40 13.41
N TRP A 87 -17.44 0.33 14.46
CA TRP A 87 -16.98 1.70 14.75
C TRP A 87 -15.49 1.74 15.18
#